data_AF-A0A516Q646-F1
#
_entry.id   AF-A0A516Q646-F1
#
_cell.length_a   1.000
_cell.length_b   1.000
_cell.length_c   1.000
_cell.angle_alpha   90.00
_cell.angle_beta   90.00
_cell.angle_gamma   90.00
#
_symmetry.space_group_name_H-M   'P 1'
#
loop_
_entity.id
_entity.type
_entity.pdbx_description
1 polymer ?
#
loop_
_entity_poly.entity_id
_entity_poly.type
_entity_poly.pdbx_seq_one_letter_code
_entity_poly.pdbx_strand_id
1 'polypeptide(L)'
;MTVEPDVAGVEQPVSTGELPGWKRVEDLVTAAHDRYRGVDDGDVADYIPILAEADPRWFGIAVAETAGAVHAVGDSDREFSIQSISKAALRS
;
A
#
# COMPACT_ATOMS: atom_id res chain seq x y z
N MET A 1 -10.76 17.52 -1.76
CA MET A 1 -10.86 16.72 -3.00
C MET A 1 -11.17 15.30 -2.54
N THR A 2 -12.42 14.87 -2.67
CA THR A 2 -12.82 13.50 -2.28
C THR A 2 -12.42 12.60 -3.43
N VAL A 3 -11.42 11.75 -3.21
CA VAL A 3 -11.10 10.66 -4.15
C VAL A 3 -12.13 9.57 -3.88
N GLU A 4 -13.06 9.37 -4.80
CA GLU A 4 -13.97 8.24 -4.71
C GLU A 4 -13.14 6.96 -4.89
N PRO A 5 -13.23 5.99 -3.97
CA PRO A 5 -12.45 4.76 -4.08
C PRO A 5 -12.89 3.99 -5.34
N ASP A 6 -11.92 3.59 -6.17
CA ASP A 6 -12.17 2.71 -7.32
C ASP A 6 -12.37 1.27 -6.83
N VAL A 7 -13.58 1.01 -6.34
CA VAL A 7 -14.03 -0.30 -5.83
C VAL A 7 -15.09 -0.93 -6.74
N ALA A 8 -15.36 -0.34 -7.90
CA ALA A 8 -16.39 -0.83 -8.82
C ALA A 8 -16.06 -2.25 -9.31
N GLY A 9 -16.88 -3.22 -8.91
CA GLY A 9 -16.71 -4.64 -9.28
C GLY A 9 -15.85 -5.47 -8.32
N VAL A 10 -15.38 -4.89 -7.21
CA VAL A 10 -14.72 -5.63 -6.13
C VAL A 10 -15.78 -6.06 -5.11
N GLU A 11 -15.98 -7.37 -4.95
CA GLU A 11 -16.82 -7.90 -3.88
C GLU A 11 -16.22 -7.50 -2.52
N GLN A 12 -17.04 -6.93 -1.63
CA GLN A 12 -16.61 -6.41 -0.33
C GLN A 12 -17.09 -7.29 0.83
N PRO A 13 -16.46 -8.46 1.06
CA PRO A 13 -16.76 -9.26 2.23
C PRO A 13 -16.20 -8.58 3.49
N VAL A 14 -17.01 -8.51 4.55
CA VAL A 14 -16.56 -8.10 5.89
C VAL A 14 -16.13 -9.36 6.63
N SER A 15 -14.88 -9.40 7.09
CA SER A 15 -14.39 -10.47 7.96
C SER A 15 -13.97 -9.93 9.32
N THR A 16 -14.34 -10.64 10.39
CA THR A 16 -14.14 -10.22 11.78
C THR A 16 -12.90 -10.85 12.44
N GLY A 17 -11.91 -11.31 11.66
CA GLY A 17 -10.67 -11.83 12.26
C GLY A 17 -9.66 -12.44 11.31
N GLU A 18 -10.11 -12.97 10.16
CA GLU A 18 -9.23 -13.65 9.19
C GLU A 18 -9.47 -13.09 7.79
N LEU A 19 -8.42 -12.85 7.01
CA LEU A 19 -8.62 -12.42 5.63
C LEU A 19 -9.31 -13.54 4.81
N PRO A 20 -10.07 -13.20 3.75
CA PRO A 20 -10.59 -14.20 2.82
C PRO A 20 -9.42 -15.07 2.35
N GLY A 21 -9.52 -16.39 2.52
CA GLY A 21 -8.35 -17.28 2.62
C GLY A 21 -7.14 -16.96 1.73
N TRP A 22 -5.94 -16.94 2.33
CA TRP A 22 -4.60 -16.64 1.79
C TRP A 22 -4.50 -16.34 0.28
N LYS A 23 -4.78 -17.32 -0.59
CA LYS A 23 -4.69 -17.16 -2.05
C LYS A 23 -5.52 -16.00 -2.58
N ARG A 24 -6.70 -15.75 -2.01
CA ARG A 24 -7.56 -14.66 -2.45
C ARG A 24 -6.94 -13.30 -2.15
N VAL A 25 -6.30 -13.13 -1.00
CA VAL A 25 -5.59 -11.89 -0.66
C VAL A 25 -4.39 -11.70 -1.58
N GLU A 26 -3.60 -12.76 -1.77
CA GLU A 26 -2.46 -12.73 -2.69
C GLU A 26 -2.88 -12.29 -4.11
N ASP A 27 -3.96 -12.89 -4.63
CA ASP A 27 -4.51 -12.56 -5.95
C ASP A 27 -4.99 -11.10 -6.01
N LEU A 28 -5.64 -10.60 -4.95
CA LEU A 28 -6.14 -9.22 -4.89
C LEU A 28 -5.01 -8.20 -4.77
N VAL A 29 -4.00 -8.49 -3.94
CA VAL A 29 -2.82 -7.63 -3.76
C VAL A 29 -2.03 -7.55 -5.08
N THR A 30 -1.84 -8.68 -5.75
CA THR A 30 -1.20 -8.74 -7.07
C THR A 30 -2.00 -7.96 -8.12
N ALA A 31 -3.32 -8.19 -8.19
CA ALA A 31 -4.18 -7.50 -9.14
C ALA A 31 -4.21 -5.98 -8.92
N ALA A 32 -4.23 -5.52 -7.67
CA ALA A 32 -4.14 -4.10 -7.33
C ALA A 32 -2.80 -3.52 -7.76
N HIS A 33 -1.70 -4.21 -7.48
CA HIS A 33 -0.38 -3.76 -7.93
C HIS A 33 -0.31 -3.65 -9.46
N ASP A 34 -0.77 -4.66 -10.19
CA ASP A 34 -0.73 -4.65 -11.67
C ASP A 34 -1.62 -3.56 -12.26
N ARG A 35 -2.76 -3.26 -11.62
CA ARG A 35 -3.67 -2.17 -12.03
C ARG A 35 -3.02 -0.79 -11.89
N TYR A 36 -2.23 -0.56 -10.83
CA TYR A 36 -1.79 0.78 -10.44
C TYR A 36 -0.28 1.04 -10.64
N ARG A 37 0.55 0.02 -10.88
CA ARG A 37 2.01 0.17 -11.09
C ARG A 37 2.41 1.08 -12.25
N GLY A 38 1.48 1.38 -13.16
CA GLY A 38 1.69 2.25 -14.31
C GLY A 38 1.13 3.67 -14.14
N VAL A 39 0.53 3.99 -12.99
CA VAL A 39 0.07 5.35 -12.67
C VAL A 39 1.27 6.13 -12.14
N ASP A 40 1.80 7.04 -12.95
CA ASP A 40 2.99 7.86 -12.67
C ASP A 40 2.65 9.35 -12.45
N ASP A 41 1.36 9.64 -12.20
CA ASP A 41 0.90 10.98 -11.85
C ASP A 41 1.46 11.44 -10.49
N GLY A 42 1.82 12.72 -10.40
CA GLY A 42 2.31 13.37 -9.17
C GLY A 42 3.81 13.63 -9.18
N ASP A 43 4.27 14.41 -8.21
CA ASP A 43 5.68 14.82 -8.08
C ASP A 43 6.26 14.32 -6.74
N VAL A 44 7.52 13.86 -6.78
CA VAL A 44 8.27 13.53 -5.56
C VAL A 44 8.50 14.80 -4.76
N ALA A 45 8.25 14.73 -3.44
CA ALA A 45 8.51 15.84 -2.54
C ALA A 45 10.00 16.20 -2.51
N ASP A 46 10.34 17.35 -3.09
CA ASP A 46 11.72 17.83 -3.23
C ASP A 46 12.18 18.76 -2.10
N TYR A 47 11.24 19.23 -1.27
CA TYR A 47 11.52 20.11 -0.12
C TYR A 47 12.19 19.41 1.08
N ILE A 48 12.26 18.08 1.06
CA ILE A 48 13.04 17.27 2.03
C ILE A 48 14.10 16.49 1.26
N PRO A 49 15.41 16.74 1.47
CA PRO A 49 16.48 16.13 0.67
C PRO A 49 16.45 14.60 0.59
N ILE A 50 16.15 13.91 1.69
CA ILE A 50 16.09 12.44 1.70
C ILE A 50 14.91 11.88 0.90
N LEU A 51 13.85 12.67 0.66
CA LEU A 51 12.72 12.27 -0.17
C LEU A 51 13.00 12.47 -1.65
N ALA A 52 13.82 13.47 -2.01
CA ALA A 52 14.22 13.75 -3.38
C ALA A 52 15.08 12.62 -4.00
N GLU A 53 15.66 11.74 -3.18
CA GLU A 53 16.41 10.56 -3.61
C GLU A 53 15.51 9.36 -3.96
N ALA A 54 14.21 9.43 -3.65
CA ALA A 54 13.27 8.35 -3.95
C ALA A 54 12.99 8.27 -5.46
N ASP A 55 13.01 7.05 -6.01
CA ASP A 55 12.60 6.83 -7.41
C ASP A 55 11.06 6.93 -7.49
N PRO A 56 10.49 7.81 -8.33
CA PRO A 56 9.04 7.95 -8.49
C PRO A 56 8.37 6.66 -8.98
N ARG A 57 9.15 5.71 -9.52
CA ARG A 57 8.65 4.43 -10.02
C ARG A 57 8.54 3.36 -8.92
N TRP A 58 9.02 3.64 -7.70
CA TRP A 58 8.87 2.69 -6.60
C TRP A 58 7.40 2.58 -6.22
N PHE A 59 6.89 1.36 -6.32
CA PHE A 59 5.52 1.05 -5.95
C PHE A 59 5.45 -0.33 -5.31
N GLY A 60 4.93 -0.38 -4.08
CA GLY A 60 4.81 -1.61 -3.31
C GLY A 60 3.53 -1.60 -2.49
N ILE A 61 2.96 -2.79 -2.31
CA ILE A 61 1.76 -3.00 -1.49
C ILE A 61 2.08 -4.12 -0.51
N ALA A 62 1.75 -3.91 0.77
CA ALA A 62 1.86 -4.92 1.81
C ALA A 62 0.58 -4.97 2.64
N VAL A 63 0.07 -6.18 2.90
CA VAL A 63 -1.09 -6.46 3.73
C VAL A 63 -0.67 -7.44 4.82
N ALA A 64 -0.79 -7.02 6.08
CA ALA A 64 -0.48 -7.84 7.24
C ALA A 64 -1.75 -8.38 7.90
N GLU A 65 -1.78 -9.68 8.15
CA GLU A 65 -2.80 -10.34 8.95
C GLU A 65 -2.54 -10.13 10.45
N THR A 66 -3.62 -10.17 11.24
CA THR A 66 -3.54 -10.12 12.71
C THR A 66 -2.76 -11.29 13.31
N ALA A 67 -2.70 -12.42 12.59
CA ALA A 67 -1.92 -13.61 12.96
C ALA A 67 -0.43 -13.49 12.58
N GLY A 68 -0.01 -12.39 11.94
CA GLY A 68 1.40 -12.09 11.62
C GLY A 68 1.85 -12.52 10.23
N ALA A 69 0.99 -13.12 9.43
CA ALA A 69 1.29 -13.42 8.04
C ALA A 69 1.19 -12.15 7.16
N VAL A 70 2.01 -12.05 6.11
CA VAL A 70 2.09 -10.84 5.26
C VAL A 70 2.03 -11.23 3.79
N HIS A 71 1.19 -10.54 3.04
CA HIS A 71 1.15 -10.54 1.58
C HIS A 71 1.80 -9.28 1.06
N ALA A 72 2.79 -9.41 0.18
CA ALA A 72 3.57 -8.28 -0.32
C ALA A 72 3.87 -8.43 -1.82
N VAL A 73 3.86 -7.30 -2.54
CA VAL A 73 4.18 -7.25 -3.97
C VAL A 73 4.87 -5.92 -4.30
N GLY A 74 5.72 -5.93 -5.33
CA GLY A 74 6.45 -4.75 -5.79
C GLY A 74 7.64 -4.40 -4.89
N ASP A 75 7.89 -3.11 -4.71
CA ASP A 75 9.01 -2.57 -3.92
C ASP A 75 8.73 -2.56 -2.40
N SER A 76 7.99 -3.56 -1.88
CA SER A 76 7.49 -3.59 -0.50
C SER A 76 8.57 -3.66 0.59
N ASP A 77 9.77 -4.18 0.26
CA ASP A 77 10.90 -4.30 1.19
C ASP A 77 11.84 -3.08 1.16
N ARG A 78 11.50 -2.02 0.41
CA ARG A 78 12.30 -0.80 0.36
C ARG A 78 12.10 0.03 1.62
N GLU A 79 13.21 0.43 2.22
CA GLU A 79 13.18 1.38 3.32
C GLU A 79 12.82 2.77 2.83
N PHE A 80 11.92 3.45 3.55
CA PHE A 80 11.56 4.83 3.29
C PHE A 80 11.27 5.56 4.60
N SER A 81 11.29 6.89 4.56
CA SER A 81 10.95 7.70 5.73
C SER A 81 9.45 7.69 5.99
N ILE A 82 9.03 7.29 7.18
CA ILE A 82 7.60 7.23 7.57
C ILE A 82 6.93 8.60 7.71
N GLN A 83 7.69 9.70 7.76
CA GLN A 83 7.19 11.08 7.78
C GLN A 83 5.99 11.27 8.75
N SER A 84 4.88 11.87 8.30
CA SER A 84 3.71 12.16 9.14
C SER A 84 2.98 10.91 9.65
N ILE A 85 3.21 9.73 9.07
CA ILE A 85 2.67 8.44 9.59
C ILE A 85 3.20 8.18 11.01
N SER A 86 4.42 8.63 11.32
CA SER A 86 4.99 8.53 12.67
C SER A 86 4.10 9.14 13.76
N LYS A 87 3.26 10.14 13.43
CA LYS A 87 2.36 10.78 14.41
C LYS A 87 1.34 9.81 14.99
N ALA A 88 0.87 8.84 14.21
CA ALA A 88 -0.05 7.80 14.67
C ALA A 88 0.64 6.84 15.65
N ALA A 89 1.92 6.53 15.40
CA ALA A 89 2.71 5.67 16.28
C ALA A 89 3.17 6.37 17.57
N LEU A 90 3.37 7.70 17.53
CA LEU A 90 3.86 8.50 18.67
C LEU A 90 2.75 9.02 19.59
N ARG A 91 1.48 8.88 19.22
CA ARG A 91 0.34 9.15 20.12
C ARG A 91 -0.08 7.85 20.82
N SER A 92 0.72 7.43 21.80
CA SER A 92 0.37 6.39 22.78
C SER A 92 -0.02 7.02 24.11
#